data_AF-A0A351Y6S0-F1
#
_entry.id   AF-A0A351Y6S0-F1
#
_cell.length_a   1.000
_cell.length_b   1.000
_cell.length_c   1.000
_cell.angle_alpha   90.00
_cell.angle_beta   90.00
_cell.angle_gamma   90.00
#
_symmetry.space_group_name_H-M   'P 1'
#
loop_
_entity.id
_entity.type
_entity.pdbx_description
1 polymer ?
#
loop_
_entity_poly.entity_id
_entity_poly.type
_entity_poly.pdbx_seq_one_letter_code
_entity_poly.pdbx_strand_id
1 'polypeptide(L)'
;MFIGNIFHVENKEEAEKYIHEIEKKYPDASHHCYAYRYEVQMNYDIFGSTVFTSKYNKVSDAGEPVSTAGKPIMNAIEKHNLHNVLVVVTRYFGGTLLGV
;
A
#
# COMPACT_ATOMS: atom_id res chain seq x y z
N MET A 1 -16.16 -7.39 -1.60
CA MET A 1 -15.59 -7.45 -0.23
C MET A 1 -14.13 -7.00 -0.30
N PHE A 2 -13.62 -6.35 0.75
CA PHE A 2 -12.21 -5.93 0.85
C PHE A 2 -11.57 -6.51 2.12
N ILE A 3 -10.31 -6.94 2.02
CA ILE A 3 -9.49 -7.42 3.13
C ILE A 3 -8.17 -6.65 3.14
N GLY A 4 -7.87 -5.93 4.22
CA GLY A 4 -6.61 -5.22 4.41
C GLY A 4 -5.61 -6.05 5.20
N ASN A 5 -4.40 -6.22 4.68
CA ASN A 5 -3.27 -6.83 5.38
C ASN A 5 -2.13 -5.80 5.48
N ILE A 6 -1.51 -5.71 6.64
CA ILE A 6 -0.44 -4.75 6.93
C ILE A 6 0.78 -5.53 7.43
N PHE A 7 1.94 -5.21 6.88
CA PHE A 7 3.20 -5.86 7.21
C PHE A 7 4.29 -4.82 7.45
N HIS A 8 5.16 -5.09 8.42
CA HIS A 8 6.42 -4.37 8.53
C HIS A 8 7.40 -4.88 7.47
N VAL A 9 8.07 -3.97 6.77
CA VAL A 9 9.05 -4.28 5.71
C VAL A 9 10.23 -3.31 5.77
N GLU A 10 11.44 -3.83 5.65
CA GLU A 10 12.66 -3.00 5.65
C GLU A 10 13.25 -2.80 4.26
N ASN A 11 12.88 -3.63 3.30
CA ASN A 11 13.43 -3.65 1.95
C ASN A 11 12.38 -4.12 0.93
N LYS A 12 12.77 -4.06 -0.35
CA LYS A 12 11.90 -4.43 -1.47
C LYS A 12 11.59 -5.92 -1.46
N GLU A 13 12.58 -6.74 -1.16
CA GLU A 13 12.50 -8.21 -1.21
C GLU A 13 11.46 -8.74 -0.21
N GLU A 14 11.42 -8.18 1.00
CA GLU A 14 10.40 -8.48 2.01
C GLU A 14 9.00 -8.05 1.56
N ALA A 15 8.87 -6.86 0.97
CA ALA A 15 7.59 -6.39 0.47
C ALA A 15 7.06 -7.31 -0.64
N GLU A 16 7.90 -7.69 -1.61
CA GLU A 16 7.54 -8.60 -2.69
C GLU A 16 7.21 -10.00 -2.18
N LYS A 17 7.94 -10.49 -1.16
CA LYS A 17 7.63 -11.76 -0.48
C LYS A 17 6.22 -11.74 0.11
N TYR A 18 5.86 -10.73 0.91
CA TYR A 18 4.55 -10.66 1.55
C TYR A 18 3.41 -10.44 0.55
N ILE A 19 3.63 -9.65 -0.51
CA ILE A 19 2.65 -9.52 -1.59
C ILE A 19 2.33 -10.90 -2.17
N HIS A 20 3.37 -11.68 -2.47
CA HIS A 20 3.20 -13.01 -3.04
C HIS A 20 2.54 -14.01 -2.06
N GLU A 21 2.83 -13.91 -0.76
CA GLU A 21 2.14 -14.68 0.27
C GLU A 21 0.64 -14.36 0.32
N ILE A 22 0.26 -13.08 0.17
CA ILE A 22 -1.14 -12.66 0.13
C ILE A 22 -1.85 -13.13 -1.14
N GLU A 23 -1.21 -13.03 -2.30
CA GLU A 23 -1.72 -13.58 -3.56
C GLU A 23 -1.99 -15.09 -3.45
N LYS A 24 -1.07 -15.84 -2.84
CA LYS A 24 -1.24 -17.27 -2.57
C LYS A 24 -2.33 -17.58 -1.55
N LYS A 25 -2.51 -16.71 -0.56
CA LYS A 25 -3.51 -16.88 0.50
C LYS A 25 -4.93 -16.64 0.00
N TYR A 26 -5.11 -15.75 -0.97
CA TYR A 26 -6.40 -15.37 -1.54
C TYR A 26 -6.37 -15.47 -3.08
N PRO A 27 -6.15 -16.67 -3.65
CA PRO A 27 -5.91 -16.85 -5.08
C PRO A 27 -7.13 -16.59 -5.96
N ASP A 28 -8.32 -16.54 -5.35
CA ASP A 28 -9.62 -16.31 -5.98
C ASP A 28 -10.06 -14.85 -5.91
N ALA A 29 -9.23 -13.97 -5.35
CA ALA A 29 -9.49 -12.54 -5.34
C ALA A 29 -9.37 -11.92 -6.74
N SER A 30 -10.11 -10.85 -6.96
CA SER A 30 -10.11 -10.12 -8.23
C SER A 30 -8.88 -9.23 -8.38
N HIS A 31 -8.45 -8.57 -7.30
CA HIS A 31 -7.29 -7.68 -7.29
C HIS A 31 -6.57 -7.72 -5.94
N HIS A 32 -5.24 -7.57 -5.97
CA HIS A 32 -4.39 -7.34 -4.80
C HIS A 32 -3.67 -6.00 -4.93
N CYS A 33 -4.41 -4.92 -4.67
CA CYS A 33 -3.85 -3.58 -4.71
C CYS A 33 -2.89 -3.40 -3.53
N TYR A 34 -1.81 -2.66 -3.71
CA TYR A 34 -0.86 -2.47 -2.61
C TYR A 34 -0.16 -1.12 -2.67
N ALA A 35 0.37 -0.73 -1.51
CA ALA A 35 1.36 0.31 -1.41
C ALA A 35 2.36 -0.03 -0.31
N TYR A 36 3.62 0.34 -0.50
CA TYR A 36 4.63 0.22 0.53
C TYR A 36 5.58 1.40 0.52
N ARG A 37 6.14 1.71 1.70
CA ARG A 37 7.26 2.64 1.88
C ARG A 37 8.21 2.13 2.95
N TYR A 38 9.51 2.30 2.74
CA TYR A 38 10.55 1.97 3.71
C TYR A 38 11.72 2.97 3.61
N GLU A 39 12.66 2.90 4.55
CA GLU A 39 13.68 3.93 4.78
C GLU A 39 13.05 5.32 4.93
N VAL A 40 12.14 5.45 5.91
CA VAL A 40 11.50 6.73 6.24
C VAL A 40 12.38 7.56 7.17
N GLN A 41 12.63 8.80 6.76
CA GLN A 41 13.40 9.77 7.52
C GLN A 41 12.51 10.92 7.97
N MET A 42 12.73 11.34 9.22
CA MET A 42 12.10 12.53 9.79
C MET A 42 12.97 13.75 9.48
N ASN A 43 12.35 14.77 8.90
CA ASN A 43 12.97 16.05 8.56
C ASN A 43 12.07 17.20 9.04
N TYR A 44 12.54 18.43 8.85
CA TYR A 44 11.78 19.65 9.12
C TYR A 44 11.66 20.48 7.85
N ASP A 45 10.49 21.05 7.58
CA ASP A 45 10.32 22.03 6.51
C ASP A 45 10.86 23.42 6.90
N ILE A 46 10.79 24.38 5.98
CA ILE A 46 11.26 25.77 6.20
C ILE A 46 10.50 26.50 7.31
N PHE A 47 9.34 25.99 7.73
CA PHE A 47 8.50 26.53 8.79
C PHE A 47 8.67 25.77 10.11
N GLY A 48 9.56 24.77 10.17
CA GLY A 48 9.82 23.95 11.35
C GLY A 48 8.82 22.83 11.58
N SER A 49 7.95 22.52 10.62
CA SER A 49 6.99 21.41 10.73
C SER A 49 7.71 20.08 10.46
N THR A 50 7.36 19.04 11.22
CA THR A 50 7.88 17.69 10.98
C THR A 50 7.37 17.11 9.66
N VAL A 51 8.27 16.60 8.83
CA VAL A 51 7.97 15.95 7.55
C VAL A 51 8.61 14.57 7.51
N PHE A 52 7.87 13.56 7.04
CA PHE A 52 8.36 12.20 6.90
C PHE A 52 8.52 11.81 5.43
N THR A 53 9.76 11.71 4.96
CA THR A 53 10.09 11.34 3.58
C THR A 53 10.63 9.91 3.51
N SER A 54 10.10 9.07 2.62
CA SER A 54 10.67 7.76 2.33
C SER A 54 11.62 7.82 1.14
N LYS A 55 12.77 7.14 1.23
CA LYS A 55 13.64 6.96 0.07
C LYS A 55 13.04 6.01 -0.96
N TYR A 56 12.31 5.00 -0.50
CA TYR A 56 11.67 4.00 -1.36
C TYR A 56 10.17 3.94 -1.08
N ASN A 57 9.38 4.10 -2.14
CA ASN A 57 7.95 3.89 -2.13
C ASN A 57 7.47 3.27 -3.44
N LYS A 58 6.34 2.56 -3.39
CA LYS A 58 5.67 2.01 -4.57
C LYS A 58 4.18 1.87 -4.29
N VAL A 59 3.40 2.03 -5.36
CA VAL A 59 1.96 1.78 -5.37
C VAL A 59 1.63 0.86 -6.55
N SER A 60 0.56 0.08 -6.42
CA SER A 60 -0.01 -0.74 -7.49
C SER A 60 -1.52 -0.78 -7.38
N ASP A 61 -2.18 -0.49 -8.49
CA ASP A 61 -3.63 -0.63 -8.66
C ASP A 61 -4.04 -2.07 -9.06
N ALA A 62 -3.09 -2.97 -9.32
CA ALA A 62 -3.34 -4.39 -9.58
C ALA A 62 -4.45 -4.70 -10.61
N GLY A 63 -4.59 -3.88 -11.66
CA GLY A 63 -5.60 -4.02 -12.71
C GLY A 63 -6.88 -3.21 -12.49
N GLU A 64 -7.02 -2.54 -11.34
CA GLU A 64 -8.01 -1.47 -11.15
C GLU A 64 -7.71 -0.28 -12.06
N PRO A 65 -8.69 0.62 -12.30
CA PRO A 65 -8.44 1.85 -13.02
C PRO A 65 -7.28 2.64 -12.39
N VAL A 66 -6.46 3.24 -13.25
CA VAL A 66 -5.21 3.90 -12.84
C VAL A 66 -5.47 4.91 -11.72
N SER A 67 -4.65 4.85 -10.66
CA SER A 67 -4.68 5.73 -9.49
C SER A 67 -5.90 5.62 -8.58
N THR A 68 -6.73 4.58 -8.70
CA THR A 68 -7.97 4.44 -7.88
C THR A 68 -7.79 3.62 -6.62
N ALA A 69 -6.72 2.84 -6.48
CA ALA A 69 -6.50 1.98 -5.30
C ALA A 69 -5.13 2.22 -4.66
N GLY A 70 -4.05 2.11 -5.42
CA GLY A 70 -2.67 2.20 -4.91
C GLY A 70 -2.36 3.54 -4.25
N LYS A 71 -2.75 4.66 -4.89
CA LYS A 71 -2.55 6.01 -4.33
C LYS A 71 -3.36 6.24 -3.04
N PRO A 72 -4.67 5.93 -2.98
CA PRO A 72 -5.41 5.98 -1.71
C PRO A 72 -4.76 5.19 -0.57
N ILE A 73 -4.20 4.00 -0.86
CA ILE A 73 -3.49 3.21 0.16
C ILE A 73 -2.23 3.95 0.65
N MET A 74 -1.41 4.50 -0.25
CA MET A 74 -0.24 5.31 0.15
C MET A 74 -0.64 6.56 0.94
N ASN A 75 -1.69 7.28 0.53
CA ASN A 75 -2.18 8.45 1.25
C ASN A 75 -2.62 8.08 2.68
N ALA A 76 -3.23 6.90 2.86
CA ALA A 76 -3.60 6.41 4.18
C ALA A 76 -2.38 6.11 5.06
N ILE A 77 -1.34 5.50 4.48
CA ILE A 77 -0.05 5.25 5.13
C ILE A 77 0.59 6.58 5.58
N GLU A 78 0.66 7.57 4.68
CA GLU A 78 1.25 8.89 4.94
C GLU A 78 0.47 9.67 5.99
N LYS A 79 -0.86 9.71 5.88
CA LYS A 79 -1.73 10.41 6.83
C LYS A 79 -1.57 9.93 8.27
N HIS A 80 -1.27 8.63 8.46
CA HIS A 80 -1.05 8.03 9.77
C HIS A 80 0.42 7.94 10.15
N ASN A 81 1.33 8.54 9.38
CA ASN A 81 2.78 8.50 9.58
C ASN A 81 3.32 7.07 9.80
N LEU A 82 2.80 6.11 9.04
CA LEU A 82 3.25 4.72 9.11
C LEU A 82 4.53 4.54 8.30
N HIS A 83 5.53 3.91 8.91
CA HIS A 83 6.86 3.75 8.34
C HIS A 83 7.22 2.28 8.18
N ASN A 84 8.09 1.98 7.21
CA ASN A 84 8.60 0.63 6.95
C ASN A 84 7.44 -0.37 6.88
N VAL A 85 6.49 -0.07 6.00
CA VAL A 85 5.19 -0.72 5.96
C VAL A 85 4.79 -1.07 4.53
N LEU A 86 4.21 -2.24 4.37
CA LEU A 86 3.46 -2.70 3.22
C LEU A 86 1.99 -2.83 3.63
N VAL A 87 1.09 -2.30 2.81
CA VAL A 87 -0.35 -2.54 2.92
C VAL A 87 -0.83 -3.19 1.63
N VAL A 88 -1.49 -4.34 1.76
CA VAL A 88 -2.13 -5.06 0.65
C VAL A 88 -3.63 -5.10 0.88
N VAL A 89 -4.39 -4.57 -0.07
CA VAL A 89 -5.86 -4.61 -0.10
C VAL A 89 -6.29 -5.64 -1.12
N THR A 90 -6.82 -6.75 -0.63
CA THR A 90 -7.39 -7.82 -1.44
C THR A 90 -8.87 -7.52 -1.70
N ARG A 91 -9.26 -7.44 -2.96
CA ARG A 91 -10.64 -7.18 -3.41
C ARG A 91 -11.24 -8.44 -4.01
N TYR A 92 -12.42 -8.79 -3.52
CA TYR A 92 -13.32 -9.75 -4.15
C TYR A 92 -14.46 -9.01 -4.85
N PHE A 93 -14.68 -9.31 -6.13
CA PHE A 93 -15.83 -8.79 -6.87
C PHE A 93 -17.14 -9.22 -6.20
N GLY A 94 -18.00 -8.24 -5.91
CA GLY A 94 -19.25 -8.46 -5.15
C GLY A 94 -20.51 -8.54 -6.00
N GLY A 95 -20.41 -8.67 -7.33
CA GLY A 95 -21.57 -8.72 -8.23
C GLY A 95 -22.08 -7.36 -8.71
N THR A 96 -21.49 -6.24 -8.27
CA THR A 96 -21.79 -4.89 -8.78
C THR A 96 -20.52 -4.06 -8.82
N LEU A 97 -20.38 -3.25 -9.87
CA LEU A 97 -19.27 -2.29 -10.01
C LEU A 97 -19.48 -1.15 -9.01
N LEU A 98 -18.53 -0.99 -8.10
CA LEU A 98 -18.39 0.23 -7.31
C LEU A 98 -17.72 1.22 -8.25
N GLY A 99 -18.47 2.23 -8.70
CA GLY A 99 -17.95 3.26 -9.61
C GLY A 99 -16.72 3.97 -9.05
N VAL A 100 -16.10 4.80 -9.90
CA VAL A 100 -14.98 5.66 -9.53
C VAL A 100 -15.49 6.93 -8.86
#